data_AF-A0A317JHH5-F1
#
_entry.id   AF-A0A317JHH5-F1
#
_cell.length_a   1.000
_cell.length_b   1.000
_cell.length_c   1.000
_cell.angle_alpha   90.00
_cell.angle_beta   90.00
_cell.angle_gamma   90.00
#
_symmetry.space_group_name_H-M   'P 1'
#
loop_
_entity.id
_entity.type
_entity.pdbx_description
1 polymer ?
#
loop_
_entity_poly.entity_id
_entity_poly.type
_entity_poly.pdbx_seq_one_letter_code
_entity_poly.pdbx_strand_id
1 'polypeptide(L)'
;MGTIQTNDATRTTFAVTFISFVLFFSSLSKAVDLDSDFEGMYQIEVSCGKRNLRCNPERVRLLDRLTIASSGQQFGLTVTFSSKAVGAVIQTVFHAEVGPDALHISGSAKPMSSEHPILISYFDFTLNQRTGDITGTLIDPVVSSPYHFRGRREKVAGDIERGSAPGRLAAQQIAGTYHGKIGTTSGSLIVTVLPTGALVGSFSGDEKIDGGPLVGFYYFSGTVEPAKGLLHLNFLNPRFFTTGKLLMAYHVPKSGEPQFAGFQYTAFAASDAVFVKVPETNES
;
A
#
# COMPACT_ATOMS: atom_id res chain seq x y z
N MET A 1 56.25 -7.14 27.25
CA MET A 1 55.00 -7.42 26.52
C MET A 1 53.90 -7.63 27.56
N GLY A 2 53.07 -6.62 27.78
CA GLY A 2 51.99 -6.66 28.77
C GLY A 2 50.67 -7.08 28.12
N THR A 3 50.03 -8.09 28.68
CA THR A 3 48.70 -8.57 28.32
C THR A 3 47.65 -7.61 28.87
N ILE A 4 46.85 -6.99 28.00
CA ILE A 4 45.69 -6.20 28.41
C ILE A 4 44.55 -7.19 28.71
N GLN A 5 44.27 -7.41 29.99
CA GLN A 5 43.01 -8.01 30.42
C GLN A 5 41.88 -7.00 30.17
N THR A 6 40.96 -7.34 29.27
CA THR A 6 39.70 -6.60 29.12
C THR A 6 38.67 -7.23 30.04
N ASN A 7 38.20 -6.45 31.01
CA ASN A 7 37.20 -6.84 32.01
C ASN A 7 35.88 -7.28 31.35
N ASP A 8 35.45 -8.50 31.65
CA ASP A 8 34.17 -9.08 31.19
C ASP A 8 32.94 -8.27 31.62
N ALA A 9 33.02 -7.52 32.73
CA ALA A 9 31.91 -6.72 33.25
C ALA A 9 31.41 -5.62 32.29
N THR A 10 32.30 -5.07 31.45
CA THR A 10 31.95 -4.01 30.50
C THR A 10 31.21 -4.57 29.28
N ARG A 11 31.45 -5.84 28.90
CA ARG A 11 30.79 -6.51 27.78
C ARG A 11 29.36 -6.92 28.12
N THR A 12 29.11 -7.40 29.33
CA THR A 12 27.77 -7.81 29.76
C THR A 12 26.84 -6.61 29.92
N THR A 13 27.33 -5.48 30.42
CA THR A 13 26.54 -4.25 30.58
C THR A 13 26.18 -3.64 29.23
N PHE A 14 27.09 -3.65 28.24
CA PHE A 14 26.80 -3.20 26.87
C PHE A 14 25.77 -4.11 26.19
N ALA A 15 25.91 -5.44 26.33
CA ALA A 15 24.99 -6.40 25.72
C ALA A 15 23.57 -6.32 26.32
N VAL A 16 23.44 -6.18 27.64
CA VAL A 16 22.13 -6.06 28.30
C VAL A 16 21.45 -4.73 27.97
N THR A 17 22.20 -3.64 27.87
CA THR A 17 21.65 -2.32 27.48
C THR A 17 21.24 -2.31 26.01
N PHE A 18 22.01 -2.96 25.12
CA PHE A 18 21.68 -3.06 23.69
C PHE A 18 20.48 -3.97 23.43
N ILE A 19 20.39 -5.11 24.13
CA ILE A 19 19.22 -6.01 24.06
C ILE A 19 17.98 -5.30 24.65
N SER A 20 18.11 -4.55 25.74
CA SER A 20 16.99 -3.76 26.29
C SER A 20 16.56 -2.65 25.34
N PHE A 21 17.47 -1.99 24.62
CA PHE A 21 17.14 -0.98 23.62
C PHE A 21 16.45 -1.60 22.39
N VAL A 22 16.95 -2.74 21.89
CA VAL A 22 16.32 -3.47 20.77
C VAL A 22 14.94 -4.01 21.15
N LEU A 23 14.74 -4.47 22.39
CA LEU A 23 13.42 -4.90 22.89
C LEU A 23 12.47 -3.73 23.20
N PHE A 24 12.99 -2.57 23.63
CA PHE A 24 12.17 -1.37 23.84
C PHE A 24 11.66 -0.81 22.51
N PHE A 25 12.51 -0.75 21.46
CA PHE A 25 12.12 -0.27 20.14
C PHE A 25 11.24 -1.25 19.35
N SER A 26 11.39 -2.57 19.57
CA SER A 26 10.44 -3.55 19.03
C SER A 26 9.09 -3.56 19.77
N SER A 27 9.05 -3.07 21.02
CA SER A 27 7.82 -2.94 21.81
C SER A 27 7.08 -1.60 21.66
N LEU A 28 7.75 -0.51 21.26
CA LEU A 28 7.11 0.80 21.03
C LEU A 28 6.63 1.02 19.59
N SER A 29 7.13 0.22 18.65
CA SER A 29 6.58 0.18 17.30
C SER A 29 5.35 -0.73 17.28
N LYS A 30 4.33 -0.43 18.10
CA LYS A 30 2.99 -0.90 17.73
C LYS A 30 2.76 -0.26 16.38
N ALA A 31 2.81 -1.05 15.30
CA ALA A 31 2.21 -0.66 14.05
C ALA A 31 0.80 -0.21 14.43
N VAL A 32 0.56 1.09 14.42
CA VAL A 32 -0.78 1.61 14.59
C VAL A 32 -1.46 1.16 13.33
N ASP A 33 -2.23 0.07 13.43
CA ASP A 33 -3.07 -0.38 12.34
C ASP A 33 -3.99 0.80 12.01
N LEU A 34 -3.72 1.41 10.86
CA LEU A 34 -4.56 2.47 10.34
C LEU A 34 -5.94 1.88 10.04
N ASP A 35 -7.00 2.60 10.38
CA ASP A 35 -8.35 2.21 10.04
C ASP A 35 -8.43 1.92 8.52
N SER A 36 -9.11 0.84 8.15
CA SER A 36 -9.28 0.46 6.74
C SER A 36 -10.05 1.53 5.97
N ASP A 37 -10.81 2.39 6.66
CA ASP A 37 -11.42 3.59 6.08
C ASP A 37 -10.42 4.61 5.52
N PHE A 38 -9.16 4.50 5.88
CA PHE A 38 -8.11 5.41 5.44
C PHE A 38 -7.13 4.79 4.44
N GLU A 39 -7.05 3.46 4.38
CA GLU A 39 -6.23 2.78 3.39
C GLU A 39 -6.90 2.88 2.01
N GLY A 40 -6.21 3.38 0.99
CA GLY A 40 -6.80 3.56 -0.33
C GLY A 40 -6.18 4.68 -1.16
N MET A 41 -6.94 5.15 -2.15
CA MET A 41 -6.55 6.20 -3.09
C MET A 41 -7.41 7.45 -2.91
N TYR A 42 -6.74 8.60 -2.99
CA TYR A 42 -7.30 9.92 -2.79
C TYR A 42 -6.97 10.81 -3.98
N GLN A 43 -7.96 11.60 -4.42
CA GLN A 43 -7.72 12.70 -5.32
C GLN A 43 -7.26 13.90 -4.51
N ILE A 44 -6.14 14.51 -4.88
CA ILE A 44 -5.62 15.70 -4.19
C ILE A 44 -5.53 16.89 -5.15
N GLU A 45 -5.61 18.08 -4.57
CA GLU A 45 -5.28 19.36 -5.18
C GLU A 45 -4.19 20.02 -4.34
N VAL A 46 -3.06 20.34 -4.97
CA VAL A 46 -1.93 21.01 -4.32
C VAL A 46 -1.92 22.48 -4.71
N SER A 47 -1.75 23.35 -3.73
CA SER A 47 -1.82 24.79 -3.88
C SER A 47 -0.71 25.50 -3.10
N CYS A 48 -0.34 26.68 -3.60
CA CYS A 48 0.54 27.60 -2.90
C CYS A 48 -0.22 28.39 -1.85
N GLY A 49 0.40 28.61 -0.69
CA GLY A 49 -0.11 29.61 0.26
C GLY A 49 -0.11 31.00 -0.38
N LYS A 50 -1.18 31.79 -0.16
CA LYS A 50 -1.44 33.11 -0.79
C LYS A 50 -0.31 34.15 -0.66
N ARG A 51 0.68 33.94 0.22
CA ARG A 51 1.79 34.86 0.49
C ARG A 51 3.18 34.25 0.25
N ASN A 52 3.27 33.06 -0.32
CA ASN A 52 4.55 32.39 -0.51
C ASN A 52 5.14 32.68 -1.89
N LEU A 53 5.99 33.72 -1.97
CA LEU A 53 6.68 34.13 -3.20
C LEU A 53 7.70 33.10 -3.72
N ARG A 54 8.10 32.13 -2.88
CA ARG A 54 9.03 31.05 -3.26
C ARG A 54 8.30 29.78 -3.72
N CYS A 55 6.98 29.79 -3.67
CA CYS A 55 6.17 28.67 -4.12
C CYS A 55 6.10 28.64 -5.65
N ASN A 56 6.41 27.50 -6.26
CA ASN A 56 6.30 27.30 -7.69
C ASN A 56 5.17 26.30 -7.99
N PRO A 57 3.96 26.77 -8.35
CA PRO A 57 2.81 25.89 -8.53
C PRO A 57 3.04 24.85 -9.62
N GLU A 58 3.81 25.16 -10.67
CA GLU A 58 4.04 24.23 -11.79
C GLU A 58 4.84 22.98 -11.37
N ARG A 59 5.66 23.06 -10.30
CA ARG A 59 6.40 21.89 -9.79
C ARG A 59 5.49 20.85 -9.16
N VAL A 60 4.41 21.29 -8.51
CA VAL A 60 3.50 20.41 -7.75
C VAL A 60 2.15 20.23 -8.44
N ARG A 61 1.85 20.99 -9.49
CA ARG A 61 0.60 20.89 -10.27
C ARG A 61 0.39 19.49 -10.85
N LEU A 62 1.46 18.74 -11.02
CA LEU A 62 1.41 17.36 -11.49
C LEU A 62 0.90 16.39 -10.40
N LEU A 63 0.96 16.75 -9.12
CA LEU A 63 0.48 15.93 -8.02
C LEU A 63 -1.04 16.02 -7.91
N ASP A 64 -1.74 14.96 -8.32
CA ASP A 64 -3.21 14.88 -8.28
C ASP A 64 -3.73 13.62 -7.58
N ARG A 65 -2.83 12.71 -7.17
CA ARG A 65 -3.14 11.49 -6.42
C ARG A 65 -2.28 11.32 -5.18
N LEU A 66 -2.90 10.80 -4.14
CA LEU A 66 -2.26 10.25 -2.96
C LEU A 66 -2.76 8.82 -2.74
N THR A 67 -1.86 7.88 -2.48
CA THR A 67 -2.18 6.51 -2.09
C THR A 67 -1.63 6.22 -0.71
N ILE A 68 -2.47 5.66 0.17
CA ILE A 68 -2.10 5.15 1.49
C ILE A 68 -2.29 3.63 1.45
N ALA A 69 -1.24 2.87 1.74
CA ALA A 69 -1.29 1.42 1.80
C ALA A 69 -0.57 0.92 3.05
N SER A 70 -1.09 -0.13 3.68
CA SER A 70 -0.35 -0.84 4.71
C SER A 70 0.86 -1.51 4.05
N SER A 71 2.05 -1.27 4.59
CA SER A 71 3.30 -1.85 4.09
C SER A 71 3.56 -3.26 4.67
N GLY A 72 2.65 -3.76 5.51
CA GLY A 72 2.83 -4.94 6.34
C GLY A 72 3.49 -4.63 7.69
N GLN A 73 3.65 -5.66 8.53
CA GLN A 73 4.02 -5.54 9.95
C GLN A 73 5.38 -4.87 10.24
N GLN A 74 6.24 -4.66 9.25
CA GLN A 74 7.61 -4.16 9.48
C GLN A 74 7.82 -2.67 9.19
N PHE A 75 6.97 -2.02 8.38
CA PHE A 75 7.28 -0.66 7.89
C PHE A 75 6.14 0.37 8.06
N GLY A 76 5.05 0.01 8.76
CA GLY A 76 3.91 0.90 9.01
C GLY A 76 3.11 1.17 7.74
N LEU A 77 3.00 2.43 7.34
CA LEU A 77 2.25 2.86 6.16
C LEU A 77 3.19 3.32 5.04
N THR A 78 2.86 2.92 3.81
CA THR A 78 3.41 3.52 2.59
C THR A 78 2.47 4.61 2.10
N VAL A 79 2.98 5.83 2.02
CA VAL A 79 2.29 6.95 1.35
C VAL A 79 3.00 7.26 0.03
N THR A 80 2.22 7.42 -1.03
CA THR A 80 2.75 7.72 -2.38
C THR A 80 1.99 8.89 -3.00
N PHE A 81 2.74 9.83 -3.59
CA PHE A 81 2.19 10.96 -4.33
C PHE A 81 2.47 10.79 -5.83
N SER A 82 1.46 10.95 -6.67
CA SER A 82 1.62 10.70 -8.10
C SER A 82 0.82 11.65 -8.99
N SER A 83 1.07 11.53 -10.30
CA SER A 83 0.38 12.25 -11.36
C SER A 83 -0.37 11.31 -12.30
N LYS A 84 -1.64 11.59 -12.57
CA LYS A 84 -2.40 10.94 -13.64
C LYS A 84 -1.87 11.30 -15.03
N ALA A 85 -1.39 12.53 -15.21
CA ALA A 85 -0.99 13.06 -16.53
C ALA A 85 0.33 12.50 -17.03
N VAL A 86 1.26 12.19 -16.12
CA VAL A 86 2.60 11.70 -16.51
C VAL A 86 2.68 10.18 -16.45
N GLY A 87 1.69 9.50 -15.85
CA GLY A 87 1.77 8.06 -15.57
C GLY A 87 3.11 7.68 -14.91
N ALA A 88 3.75 8.61 -14.21
CA ALA A 88 5.08 8.50 -13.65
C ALA A 88 5.02 8.86 -12.18
N VAL A 89 5.61 8.02 -11.33
CA VAL A 89 5.52 8.28 -9.90
C VAL A 89 6.45 9.43 -9.69
N ILE A 90 5.86 10.49 -9.20
CA ILE A 90 6.64 11.65 -8.86
C ILE A 90 7.38 11.36 -7.57
N GLN A 91 6.76 10.60 -6.64
CA GLN A 91 7.45 10.23 -5.42
C GLN A 91 6.86 9.03 -4.65
N THR A 92 7.73 8.09 -4.28
CA THR A 92 7.38 6.91 -3.47
C THR A 92 8.28 6.77 -2.25
N VAL A 93 7.72 6.15 -1.22
CA VAL A 93 8.33 5.61 0.00
C VAL A 93 8.66 6.67 1.05
N PHE A 94 7.61 7.00 1.78
CA PHE A 94 7.68 7.55 3.12
C PHE A 94 7.25 6.43 4.06
N HIS A 95 8.13 6.02 4.99
CA HIS A 95 7.68 5.29 6.16
C HIS A 95 6.92 6.33 6.99
N ALA A 96 5.60 6.27 6.90
CA ALA A 96 4.76 7.25 7.56
C ALA A 96 4.55 6.86 9.01
N GLU A 97 4.71 7.86 9.88
CA GLU A 97 4.34 7.76 11.28
C GLU A 97 2.89 8.20 11.44
N VAL A 98 2.12 7.36 12.12
CA VAL A 98 0.74 7.67 12.51
C VAL A 98 0.81 8.28 13.90
N GLY A 99 0.30 9.51 14.03
CA GLY A 99 0.19 10.23 15.29
C GLY A 99 -0.68 9.49 16.31
N PRO A 100 -0.62 9.87 17.59
CA PRO A 100 -1.32 9.18 18.67
C PRO A 100 -2.84 9.20 18.55
N ASP A 101 -3.40 10.10 17.73
CA ASP A 101 -4.83 10.19 17.46
C ASP A 101 -5.29 9.35 16.26
N ALA A 102 -4.39 8.61 15.62
CA ALA A 102 -4.64 7.81 14.42
C ALA A 102 -5.14 8.61 13.19
N LEU A 103 -5.08 9.93 13.23
CA LEU A 103 -5.59 10.81 12.17
C LEU A 103 -4.52 11.68 11.56
N HIS A 104 -3.46 11.98 12.31
CA HIS A 104 -2.30 12.67 11.77
C HIS A 104 -1.32 11.67 11.19
N ILE A 105 -0.90 11.88 9.95
CA ILE A 105 0.07 11.07 9.26
C ILE A 105 1.16 11.99 8.74
N SER A 106 2.40 11.71 9.11
CA SER A 106 3.55 12.48 8.65
C SER A 106 4.68 11.56 8.20
N GLY A 107 5.57 12.07 7.36
CA GLY A 107 6.67 11.29 6.85
C GLY A 107 7.70 12.13 6.10
N SER A 108 8.94 11.63 6.08
CA SER A 108 10.04 12.21 5.31
C SER A 108 10.48 11.30 4.18
N ALA A 109 10.83 11.88 3.04
CA ALA A 109 11.25 11.13 1.87
C ALA A 109 12.59 10.43 2.13
N LYS A 110 12.68 9.15 1.75
CA LYS A 110 13.99 8.50 1.57
C LYS A 110 14.41 8.64 0.11
N PRO A 111 15.65 9.08 -0.18
CA PRO A 111 16.14 9.14 -1.55
C PRO A 111 16.09 7.72 -2.16
N MET A 112 15.32 7.53 -3.23
CA MET A 112 15.22 6.20 -3.88
C MET A 112 16.35 5.94 -4.88
N SER A 113 16.92 6.99 -5.48
CA SER A 113 18.17 6.98 -6.25
C SER A 113 18.50 8.42 -6.66
N SER A 114 19.71 8.67 -7.19
CA SER A 114 20.08 9.98 -7.77
C SER A 114 19.34 10.32 -9.07
N GLU A 115 18.60 9.37 -9.66
CA GLU A 115 17.96 9.51 -10.97
C GLU A 115 16.53 10.07 -10.90
N HIS A 116 15.93 10.09 -9.71
CA HIS A 116 14.59 10.64 -9.49
C HIS A 116 14.67 11.85 -8.56
N PRO A 117 14.47 13.09 -9.06
CA PRO A 117 14.52 14.28 -8.22
C PRO A 117 13.39 14.24 -7.19
N ILE A 118 13.75 14.36 -5.91
CA ILE A 118 12.81 14.47 -4.80
C ILE A 118 12.03 15.79 -4.95
N LEU A 119 10.72 15.71 -5.18
CA LEU A 119 9.86 16.90 -5.23
C LEU A 119 9.32 17.29 -3.84
N ILE A 120 9.18 16.33 -2.94
CA ILE A 120 8.62 16.49 -1.59
C ILE A 120 9.61 15.90 -0.58
N SER A 121 10.24 16.68 0.28
CA SER A 121 11.12 16.15 1.34
C SER A 121 10.35 15.68 2.57
N TYR A 122 9.18 16.26 2.81
CA TYR A 122 8.35 15.99 3.98
C TYR A 122 6.87 16.21 3.66
N PHE A 123 6.00 15.45 4.31
CA PHE A 123 4.59 15.75 4.37
C PHE A 123 4.06 15.63 5.80
N ASP A 124 2.95 16.31 6.03
CA ASP A 124 2.12 16.17 7.22
C ASP A 124 0.66 16.40 6.84
N PHE A 125 -0.23 15.48 7.18
CA PHE A 125 -1.65 15.64 6.91
C PHE A 125 -2.54 15.01 7.96
N THR A 126 -3.76 15.53 8.03
CA THR A 126 -4.82 15.01 8.88
C THR A 126 -5.92 14.39 8.03
N LEU A 127 -6.49 13.30 8.54
CA LEU A 127 -7.65 12.60 8.00
C LEU A 127 -8.92 13.03 8.75
N ASN A 128 -9.98 13.39 8.02
CA ASN A 128 -11.28 13.64 8.61
C ASN A 128 -12.08 12.35 8.72
N GLN A 129 -12.30 11.84 9.94
CA GLN A 129 -13.04 10.59 10.18
C GLN A 129 -14.45 10.56 9.58
N ARG A 130 -15.12 11.72 9.51
CA ARG A 130 -16.51 11.78 9.06
C ARG A 130 -16.63 11.75 7.54
N THR A 131 -15.72 12.44 6.85
CA THR A 131 -15.82 12.62 5.39
C THR A 131 -14.83 11.76 4.60
N GLY A 132 -13.75 11.31 5.24
CA GLY A 132 -12.60 10.71 4.56
C GLY A 132 -11.79 11.72 3.75
N ASP A 133 -12.01 13.03 3.95
CA ASP A 133 -11.20 14.05 3.32
C ASP A 133 -9.85 14.20 4.02
N ILE A 134 -8.85 14.60 3.25
CA ILE A 134 -7.48 14.77 3.73
C ILE A 134 -7.07 16.22 3.54
N THR A 135 -6.32 16.76 4.50
CA THR A 135 -5.74 18.11 4.38
C THR A 135 -4.36 18.11 5.00
N GLY A 136 -3.41 18.72 4.32
CA GLY A 136 -2.04 18.70 4.80
C GLY A 136 -1.11 19.67 4.11
N THR A 137 0.16 19.44 4.36
CA THR A 137 1.29 20.21 3.85
C THR A 137 2.34 19.29 3.24
N LEU A 138 3.01 19.79 2.20
CA LEU A 138 4.16 19.17 1.55
C LEU A 138 5.30 20.18 1.58
N ILE A 139 6.53 19.75 1.85
CA ILE A 139 7.72 20.61 1.76
C ILE A 139 8.53 20.18 0.55
N ASP A 140 8.82 21.11 -0.36
CA ASP A 140 9.79 20.87 -1.45
C ASP A 140 11.20 21.19 -0.95
N PRO A 141 12.17 20.27 -1.08
CA PRO A 141 13.54 20.48 -0.58
C PRO A 141 14.24 21.67 -1.26
N VAL A 142 13.92 21.97 -2.52
CA VAL A 142 14.61 22.99 -3.32
C VAL A 142 14.20 24.39 -2.90
N VAL A 143 12.90 24.62 -2.75
CA VAL A 143 12.37 25.95 -2.37
C VAL A 143 12.14 26.10 -0.86
N SER A 144 12.28 24.99 -0.11
CA SER A 144 12.05 24.91 1.35
C SER A 144 10.76 25.60 1.78
N SER A 145 9.73 25.47 0.94
CA SER A 145 8.47 26.21 1.04
C SER A 145 7.32 25.23 1.17
N PRO A 146 6.39 25.44 2.13
CA PRO A 146 5.25 24.57 2.26
C PRO A 146 4.25 24.82 1.13
N TYR A 147 3.85 23.73 0.48
CA TYR A 147 2.64 23.62 -0.30
C TYR A 147 1.52 23.09 0.59
N HIS A 148 0.30 23.51 0.33
CA HIS A 148 -0.88 22.96 1.01
C HIS A 148 -1.62 22.06 0.05
N PHE A 149 -2.12 20.94 0.55
CA PHE A 149 -3.00 20.10 -0.24
C PHE A 149 -4.28 19.78 0.50
N ARG A 150 -5.31 19.55 -0.31
CA ARG A 150 -6.58 18.99 0.13
C ARG A 150 -6.93 17.85 -0.79
N GLY A 151 -7.61 16.84 -0.26
CA GLY A 151 -8.06 15.75 -1.09
C GLY A 151 -9.32 15.11 -0.56
N ARG A 152 -9.93 14.33 -1.45
CA ARG A 152 -11.12 13.54 -1.20
C ARG A 152 -10.82 12.08 -1.47
N ARG A 153 -11.45 11.19 -0.71
CA ARG A 153 -11.42 9.75 -0.95
C ARG A 153 -11.94 9.43 -2.37
N GLU A 154 -11.25 8.53 -3.06
CA GLU A 154 -11.71 7.98 -4.34
C GLU A 154 -12.14 6.52 -4.19
N LYS A 155 -11.25 5.68 -3.63
CA LYS A 155 -11.56 4.29 -3.24
C LYS A 155 -10.78 3.94 -1.98
N VAL A 156 -11.47 3.47 -0.93
CA VAL A 156 -10.85 3.10 0.35
C VAL A 156 -11.26 1.69 0.78
N ALA A 157 -10.37 1.01 1.51
CA ALA A 157 -10.53 -0.39 1.88
C ALA A 157 -11.80 -0.62 2.70
N GLY A 158 -12.11 0.30 3.62
CA GLY A 158 -13.29 0.24 4.48
C GLY A 158 -14.63 0.21 3.73
N ASP A 159 -14.71 0.70 2.48
CA ASP A 159 -15.91 0.58 1.66
C ASP A 159 -16.18 -0.88 1.24
N ILE A 160 -15.13 -1.67 1.00
CA ILE A 160 -15.26 -3.12 0.77
C ILE A 160 -15.58 -3.82 2.08
N GLU A 161 -14.88 -3.50 3.17
CA GLU A 161 -15.06 -4.19 4.46
C GLU A 161 -16.46 -4.02 5.04
N ARG A 162 -17.08 -2.84 4.90
CA ARG A 162 -18.47 -2.60 5.32
C ARG A 162 -19.49 -3.38 4.49
N GLY A 163 -19.18 -3.64 3.23
CA GLY A 163 -20.05 -4.35 2.29
C GLY A 163 -19.86 -5.87 2.32
N SER A 164 -18.80 -6.38 2.96
CA SER A 164 -18.46 -7.79 2.95
C SER A 164 -19.21 -8.56 4.04
N ALA A 165 -19.77 -9.70 3.66
CA ALA A 165 -20.34 -10.64 4.62
C ALA A 165 -19.23 -11.55 5.17
N PRO A 166 -19.26 -11.91 6.47
CA PRO A 166 -18.31 -12.86 7.04
C PRO A 166 -18.20 -14.15 6.21
N GLY A 167 -16.97 -14.46 5.81
CA GLY A 167 -16.65 -15.65 5.04
C GLY A 167 -16.15 -16.79 5.93
N ARG A 168 -16.14 -18.00 5.40
CA ARG A 168 -15.50 -19.16 6.07
C ARG A 168 -14.45 -19.83 5.20
N LEU A 169 -14.03 -19.18 4.11
CA LEU A 169 -13.03 -19.77 3.22
C LEU A 169 -11.66 -19.66 3.87
N ALA A 170 -11.02 -20.81 4.06
CA ALA A 170 -9.61 -20.91 4.39
C ALA A 170 -8.76 -20.60 3.15
N ALA A 171 -7.47 -20.29 3.36
CA ALA A 171 -6.54 -19.95 2.28
C ALA A 171 -6.49 -21.03 1.18
N GLN A 172 -6.56 -22.31 1.54
CA GLN A 172 -6.57 -23.43 0.59
C GLN A 172 -7.81 -23.43 -0.32
N GLN A 173 -8.95 -22.96 0.18
CA GLN A 173 -10.18 -22.88 -0.61
C GLN A 173 -10.16 -21.67 -1.57
N ILE A 174 -9.38 -20.64 -1.22
CA ILE A 174 -9.12 -19.47 -2.06
C ILE A 174 -8.05 -19.77 -3.13
N ALA A 175 -7.15 -20.72 -2.92
CA ALA A 175 -6.23 -21.14 -3.97
C ALA A 175 -7.01 -21.61 -5.22
N GLY A 176 -6.49 -21.29 -6.40
CA GLY A 176 -7.06 -21.66 -7.68
C GLY A 176 -6.93 -20.58 -8.74
N THR A 177 -7.56 -20.84 -9.87
CA THR A 177 -7.62 -19.92 -11.02
C THR A 177 -8.98 -19.24 -11.07
N TYR A 178 -8.97 -17.96 -11.38
CA TYR A 178 -10.15 -17.13 -11.48
C TYR A 178 -10.13 -16.35 -12.79
N HIS A 179 -11.28 -16.27 -13.46
CA HIS A 179 -11.44 -15.44 -14.64
C HIS A 179 -12.25 -14.18 -14.29
N GLY A 180 -11.86 -13.05 -14.87
CA GLY A 180 -12.46 -11.77 -14.53
C GLY A 180 -11.73 -10.59 -15.16
N LYS A 181 -11.68 -9.47 -14.44
CA LYS A 181 -11.07 -8.23 -14.92
C LYS A 181 -10.54 -7.36 -13.80
N ILE A 182 -9.56 -6.52 -14.15
CA ILE A 182 -9.12 -5.36 -13.38
C ILE A 182 -9.32 -4.11 -14.24
N GLY A 183 -10.20 -3.22 -13.80
CA GLY A 183 -10.64 -2.07 -14.57
C GLY A 183 -11.32 -2.50 -15.86
N THR A 184 -10.73 -2.14 -17.00
CA THR A 184 -11.19 -2.52 -18.34
C THR A 184 -10.46 -3.73 -18.90
N THR A 185 -9.44 -4.25 -18.22
CA THR A 185 -8.61 -5.36 -18.71
C THR A 185 -9.17 -6.69 -18.22
N SER A 186 -9.72 -7.48 -19.14
CA SER A 186 -10.06 -8.89 -18.90
C SER A 186 -8.80 -9.75 -18.75
N GLY A 187 -8.88 -10.78 -17.92
CA GLY A 187 -7.74 -11.65 -17.67
C GLY A 187 -8.03 -12.75 -16.66
N SER A 188 -6.97 -13.42 -16.25
CA SER A 188 -7.01 -14.47 -15.22
C SER A 188 -6.18 -14.10 -14.02
N LEU A 189 -6.74 -14.31 -12.82
CA LEU A 189 -6.05 -14.23 -11.54
C LEU A 189 -5.77 -15.66 -11.06
N ILE A 190 -4.50 -15.99 -10.83
CA ILE A 190 -4.09 -17.25 -10.23
C ILE A 190 -3.66 -16.95 -8.80
N VAL A 191 -4.21 -17.70 -7.84
CA VAL A 191 -3.86 -17.59 -6.42
C VAL A 191 -3.31 -18.93 -5.94
N THR A 192 -2.17 -18.90 -5.26
CA THR A 192 -1.48 -20.09 -4.75
C THR A 192 -1.15 -19.92 -3.28
N VAL A 193 -1.27 -21.02 -2.53
CA VAL A 193 -0.85 -21.10 -1.13
C VAL A 193 0.56 -21.67 -1.08
N LEU A 194 1.50 -20.93 -0.51
CA LEU A 194 2.85 -21.41 -0.24
C LEU A 194 2.84 -22.42 0.93
N PRO A 195 3.89 -23.26 1.07
CA PRO A 195 4.02 -24.17 2.22
C PRO A 195 4.00 -23.46 3.59
N THR A 196 4.35 -22.17 3.62
CA THR A 196 4.27 -21.30 4.81
C THR A 196 2.85 -20.87 5.17
N GLY A 197 1.85 -21.21 4.35
CA GLY A 197 0.47 -20.75 4.46
C GLY A 197 0.22 -19.36 3.87
N ALA A 198 1.27 -18.66 3.41
CA ALA A 198 1.15 -17.36 2.77
C ALA A 198 0.50 -17.50 1.38
N LEU A 199 -0.34 -16.53 1.00
CA LEU A 199 -0.89 -16.45 -0.35
C LEU A 199 0.03 -15.64 -1.26
N VAL A 200 0.18 -16.12 -2.48
CA VAL A 200 0.76 -15.39 -3.61
C VAL A 200 -0.20 -15.45 -4.78
N GLY A 201 -0.04 -14.57 -5.75
CA GLY A 201 -0.84 -14.66 -6.96
C GLY A 201 -0.25 -13.93 -8.16
N SER A 202 -0.89 -14.11 -9.30
CA SER A 202 -0.57 -13.38 -10.52
C SER A 202 -1.84 -13.05 -11.29
N PHE A 203 -1.93 -11.83 -11.80
CA PHE A 203 -2.93 -11.46 -12.79
C PHE A 203 -2.26 -11.34 -14.16
N SER A 204 -2.87 -11.95 -15.16
CA SER A 204 -2.45 -11.83 -16.56
C SER A 204 -3.64 -11.39 -17.40
N GLY A 205 -3.52 -10.25 -18.06
CA GLY A 205 -4.51 -9.78 -19.05
C GLY A 205 -4.53 -10.67 -20.29
N ASP A 206 -5.69 -10.73 -20.94
CA ASP A 206 -5.90 -11.55 -22.15
C ASP A 206 -5.22 -10.94 -23.38
N GLU A 207 -5.13 -9.61 -23.46
CA GLU A 207 -4.42 -8.89 -24.51
C GLU A 207 -2.90 -9.12 -24.40
N LYS A 208 -2.24 -9.39 -25.54
CA LYS A 208 -0.81 -9.73 -25.60
C LYS A 208 -0.02 -8.79 -26.50
N ILE A 209 1.22 -8.49 -26.11
CA ILE A 209 2.26 -7.83 -26.91
C ILE A 209 3.53 -8.69 -26.85
N ASP A 210 4.11 -8.97 -28.01
CA ASP A 210 5.36 -9.74 -28.15
C ASP A 210 5.38 -11.07 -27.38
N GLY A 211 4.23 -11.76 -27.35
CA GLY A 211 4.06 -13.05 -26.67
C GLY A 211 3.81 -12.98 -25.15
N GLY A 212 3.92 -11.81 -24.53
CA GLY A 212 3.58 -11.57 -23.12
C GLY A 212 2.24 -10.84 -22.95
N PRO A 213 1.62 -10.86 -21.75
CA PRO A 213 0.43 -10.07 -21.49
C PRO A 213 0.75 -8.57 -21.50
N LEU A 214 -0.12 -7.77 -22.12
CA LEU A 214 -0.02 -6.32 -22.13
C LEU A 214 -0.03 -5.75 -20.71
N VAL A 215 -0.85 -6.35 -19.83
CA VAL A 215 -0.97 -5.99 -18.42
C VAL A 215 -0.78 -7.25 -17.58
N GLY A 216 0.16 -7.20 -16.64
CA GLY A 216 0.40 -8.27 -15.69
C GLY A 216 0.82 -7.75 -14.32
N PHE A 217 0.38 -8.44 -13.26
CA PHE A 217 0.73 -8.13 -11.88
C PHE A 217 1.15 -9.39 -11.14
N TYR A 218 2.17 -9.28 -10.29
CA TYR A 218 2.64 -10.37 -9.42
C TYR A 218 2.47 -9.96 -7.96
N TYR A 219 1.65 -10.71 -7.23
CA TYR A 219 1.38 -10.50 -5.82
C TYR A 219 2.25 -11.44 -4.98
N PHE A 220 3.17 -10.88 -4.20
CA PHE A 220 4.16 -11.65 -3.45
C PHE A 220 3.77 -11.88 -1.99
N SER A 221 2.70 -11.25 -1.52
CA SER A 221 2.21 -11.39 -0.15
C SER A 221 0.70 -11.23 -0.13
N GLY A 222 0.02 -12.18 0.46
CA GLY A 222 -1.42 -12.14 0.60
C GLY A 222 -1.92 -12.76 1.89
N THR A 223 -3.04 -12.23 2.37
CA THR A 223 -3.72 -12.67 3.58
C THR A 223 -5.21 -12.83 3.31
N VAL A 224 -5.81 -13.77 4.03
CA VAL A 224 -7.27 -13.93 4.08
C VAL A 224 -7.72 -13.46 5.45
N GLU A 225 -8.79 -12.69 5.50
CA GLU A 225 -9.49 -12.37 6.74
C GLU A 225 -10.86 -13.06 6.71
N PRO A 226 -10.97 -14.34 7.13
CA PRO A 226 -12.21 -15.08 7.02
C PRO A 226 -13.36 -14.41 7.77
N ALA A 227 -13.09 -13.92 8.98
CA ALA A 227 -14.07 -13.23 9.80
C ALA A 227 -14.74 -12.02 9.12
N LYS A 228 -14.04 -11.39 8.16
CA LYS A 228 -14.55 -10.27 7.36
C LYS A 228 -14.93 -10.66 5.93
N GLY A 229 -14.58 -11.86 5.47
CA GLY A 229 -14.80 -12.28 4.09
C GLY A 229 -13.88 -11.56 3.09
N LEU A 230 -12.64 -11.26 3.47
CA LEU A 230 -11.71 -10.47 2.65
C LEU A 230 -10.48 -11.26 2.21
N LEU A 231 -9.97 -10.91 1.03
CA LEU A 231 -8.69 -11.32 0.47
C LEU A 231 -7.87 -10.08 0.13
N HIS A 232 -6.64 -10.06 0.63
CA HIS A 232 -5.68 -8.98 0.45
C HIS A 232 -4.49 -9.56 -0.32
N LEU A 233 -4.14 -8.97 -1.45
CA LEU A 233 -2.98 -9.34 -2.25
C LEU A 233 -2.12 -8.10 -2.49
N ASN A 234 -0.90 -8.09 -1.99
CA ASN A 234 0.05 -6.98 -2.12
C ASN A 234 1.03 -7.25 -3.26
N PHE A 235 1.37 -6.22 -4.01
CA PHE A 235 2.37 -6.28 -5.07
C PHE A 235 3.27 -5.06 -5.07
N LEU A 236 4.37 -5.16 -5.80
CA LEU A 236 5.28 -4.07 -6.11
C LEU A 236 5.07 -3.77 -7.58
N ASN A 237 4.79 -2.52 -7.89
CA ASN A 237 4.80 -2.06 -9.26
C ASN A 237 6.26 -1.78 -9.66
N PRO A 238 6.90 -2.66 -10.46
CA PRO A 238 8.33 -2.57 -10.74
C PRO A 238 8.70 -1.35 -11.57
N ARG A 239 7.77 -0.85 -12.41
CA ARG A 239 7.98 0.36 -13.23
C ARG A 239 8.20 1.60 -12.37
N PHE A 240 7.76 1.55 -11.13
CA PHE A 240 7.50 2.71 -10.30
C PHE A 240 7.99 2.54 -8.86
N PHE A 241 8.49 1.36 -8.52
CA PHE A 241 8.96 0.97 -7.20
C PHE A 241 7.95 1.30 -6.08
N THR A 242 6.65 1.10 -6.34
CA THR A 242 5.55 1.39 -5.39
C THR A 242 4.84 0.13 -4.97
N THR A 243 4.37 0.07 -3.73
CA THR A 243 3.46 -0.99 -3.31
C THR A 243 2.05 -0.67 -3.78
N GLY A 244 1.35 -1.69 -4.26
CA GLY A 244 -0.08 -1.66 -4.54
C GLY A 244 -0.76 -2.81 -3.83
N LYS A 245 -2.09 -2.75 -3.77
CA LYS A 245 -2.91 -3.79 -3.16
C LYS A 245 -4.10 -4.08 -4.05
N LEU A 246 -4.41 -5.36 -4.18
CA LEU A 246 -5.69 -5.86 -4.65
C LEU A 246 -6.45 -6.32 -3.42
N LEU A 247 -7.52 -5.61 -3.09
CA LEU A 247 -8.41 -5.92 -1.98
C LEU A 247 -9.75 -6.38 -2.54
N MET A 248 -10.22 -7.53 -2.08
CA MET A 248 -11.45 -8.13 -2.58
C MET A 248 -12.26 -8.70 -1.43
N ALA A 249 -13.56 -8.43 -1.42
CA ALA A 249 -14.53 -9.24 -0.69
C ALA A 249 -14.80 -10.51 -1.49
N TYR A 250 -15.00 -11.62 -0.79
CA TYR A 250 -15.44 -12.85 -1.42
C TYR A 250 -16.82 -13.27 -0.94
N HIS A 251 -17.59 -13.79 -1.87
CA HIS A 251 -18.92 -14.33 -1.66
C HIS A 251 -18.97 -15.73 -2.26
N VAL A 252 -19.50 -16.69 -1.51
CA VAL A 252 -19.84 -18.02 -2.04
C VAL A 252 -21.34 -18.02 -2.34
N PRO A 253 -21.77 -17.78 -3.59
CA PRO A 253 -23.15 -17.94 -4.00
C PRO A 253 -23.66 -19.37 -3.77
N LYS A 254 -24.98 -19.54 -3.76
CA LYS A 254 -25.62 -20.87 -3.68
C LYS A 254 -25.15 -21.83 -4.79
N SER A 255 -24.62 -21.29 -5.90
CA SER A 255 -24.02 -22.05 -6.98
C SER A 255 -22.67 -22.70 -6.64
N GLY A 256 -22.11 -22.45 -5.45
CA GLY A 256 -20.95 -23.15 -4.89
C GLY A 256 -19.59 -22.51 -5.19
N GLU A 257 -19.45 -21.79 -6.31
CA GLU A 257 -18.16 -21.23 -6.73
C GLU A 257 -17.87 -19.85 -6.10
N PRO A 258 -16.72 -19.65 -5.45
CA PRO A 258 -16.32 -18.35 -4.93
C PRO A 258 -16.27 -17.26 -6.00
N GLN A 259 -16.85 -16.11 -5.68
CA GLN A 259 -16.75 -14.89 -6.45
C GLN A 259 -16.03 -13.83 -5.63
N PHE A 260 -15.17 -13.05 -6.28
CA PHE A 260 -14.40 -11.98 -5.66
C PHE A 260 -14.78 -10.66 -6.33
N ALA A 261 -15.00 -9.63 -5.52
CA ALA A 261 -15.25 -8.28 -5.98
C ALA A 261 -14.56 -7.27 -5.06
N GLY A 262 -14.00 -6.22 -5.65
CA GLY A 262 -13.32 -5.17 -4.89
C GLY A 262 -12.60 -4.22 -5.83
N PHE A 263 -11.39 -3.82 -5.46
CA PHE A 263 -10.57 -2.99 -6.33
C PHE A 263 -9.08 -3.21 -6.12
N GLN A 264 -8.34 -3.00 -7.19
CA GLN A 264 -6.90 -2.79 -7.14
C GLN A 264 -6.64 -1.30 -6.98
N TYR A 265 -5.75 -0.92 -6.08
CA TYR A 265 -5.23 0.44 -6.02
C TYR A 265 -3.71 0.44 -6.01
N THR A 266 -3.20 1.45 -6.69
CA THR A 266 -1.78 1.76 -6.88
C THR A 266 -1.61 3.26 -6.78
N ALA A 267 -0.37 3.72 -6.77
CA ALA A 267 -0.02 5.12 -6.82
C ALA A 267 -0.83 5.94 -7.85
N PHE A 268 -1.23 5.37 -8.99
CA PHE A 268 -1.78 6.10 -10.14
C PHE A 268 -3.21 5.79 -10.51
N ALA A 269 -3.64 4.60 -10.13
CA ALA A 269 -4.87 4.01 -10.63
C ALA A 269 -5.50 3.22 -9.50
N ALA A 270 -6.81 3.45 -9.34
CA ALA A 270 -7.68 2.52 -8.65
C ALA A 270 -8.68 1.98 -9.68
N SER A 271 -8.79 0.67 -9.74
CA SER A 271 -9.55 -0.06 -10.74
C SER A 271 -10.43 -1.08 -10.05
N ASP A 272 -11.71 -1.13 -10.41
CA ASP A 272 -12.59 -2.20 -9.91
C ASP A 272 -12.04 -3.56 -10.34
N ALA A 273 -12.19 -4.55 -9.47
CA ALA A 273 -11.73 -5.90 -9.69
C ALA A 273 -12.91 -6.85 -9.45
N VAL A 274 -13.16 -7.74 -10.41
CA VAL A 274 -14.21 -8.77 -10.29
C VAL A 274 -13.68 -10.05 -10.88
N PHE A 275 -13.83 -11.15 -10.14
CA PHE A 275 -13.32 -12.47 -10.53
C PHE A 275 -14.28 -13.57 -10.11
N VAL A 276 -14.37 -14.62 -10.91
CA VAL A 276 -15.16 -15.83 -10.65
C VAL A 276 -14.24 -17.04 -10.74
N LYS A 277 -14.34 -17.96 -9.76
CA LYS A 277 -13.49 -19.16 -9.75
C LYS A 277 -13.78 -20.02 -10.99
N VAL A 278 -12.71 -20.47 -11.64
CA VAL A 278 -12.80 -21.47 -12.69
C VAL A 278 -12.93 -22.83 -12.02
N PRO A 279 -13.96 -23.64 -12.33
CA PRO A 279 -14.08 -24.99 -11.79
C PRO A 279 -12.84 -25.80 -12.15
N GLU A 280 -12.28 -26.53 -11.19
CA GLU A 280 -11.22 -27.49 -11.47
C GLU A 280 -11.81 -28.59 -12.37
N THR A 281 -11.48 -28.57 -13.65
CA THR A 281 -11.76 -29.70 -14.53
C THR A 281 -10.89 -30.85 -14.05
N ASN A 282 -11.50 -31.85 -13.42
CA ASN A 282 -10.85 -33.13 -13.17
C ASN A 282 -10.55 -33.76 -14.54
N GLU A 283 -9.40 -33.44 -15.12
CA GLU A 283 -8.81 -34.27 -16.16
C GLU A 283 -8.36 -35.55 -15.48
N SER A 284 -9.25 -36.54 -15.51
CA SER A 284 -9.04 -37.92 -15.08
C SER A 284 -8.21 -38.70 -16.08
#